data_AF-A0A101JIZ2-F1
#
_entry.id   AF-A0A101JIZ2-F1
#
_cell.length_a   1.000
_cell.length_b   1.000
_cell.length_c   1.000
_cell.angle_alpha   90.00
_cell.angle_beta   90.00
_cell.angle_gamma   90.00
#
_symmetry.space_group_name_H-M   'P 1'
#
loop_
_entity.id
_entity.type
_entity.pdbx_description
1 polymer ?
#
loop_
_entity_poly.entity_id
_entity_poly.type
_entity_poly.pdbx_seq_one_letter_code
_entity_poly.pdbx_strand_id
1 'polypeptide(L)'
;MIFYLNTGKYHMSLSIKPDTLALTGSSVSAEIIRDATDGSFAVTIFVVHKTDGSRVLGKDIKARLQDINGNELKLLDYPEGVLPETGGSLGMSAHGIFRFKGEKVLPSLLFITYQGQQARFAIDQE
;
A
#
# COMPACT_ATOMS: atom_id res chain seq x y z
N MET A 1 -3.33 -6.06 29.80
CA MET A 1 -2.60 -4.95 29.15
C MET A 1 -1.29 -5.52 28.66
N ILE A 2 -1.18 -5.82 27.36
CA ILE A 2 -0.02 -6.51 26.80
C ILE A 2 0.98 -5.43 26.37
N PHE A 3 2.16 -5.43 26.99
CA PHE A 3 3.30 -4.61 26.61
C PHE A 3 4.05 -5.35 25.50
N TYR A 4 4.11 -4.77 24.30
CA TYR A 4 5.05 -5.24 23.28
C TYR A 4 6.39 -4.55 23.52
N LEU A 5 7.33 -5.32 24.09
CA LEU A 5 8.76 -5.04 24.04
C LEU A 5 9.18 -5.04 22.56
N ASN A 6 9.26 -3.87 21.93
CA ASN A 6 9.80 -3.76 20.59
C ASN A 6 11.29 -3.44 20.71
N THR A 7 12.11 -4.49 20.58
CA THR A 7 13.56 -4.38 20.40
C THR A 7 13.83 -3.43 19.23
N GLY A 8 14.62 -2.39 19.46
CA GLY A 8 14.79 -1.23 18.58
C GLY A 8 14.95 -1.55 17.10
N LYS A 9 13.86 -1.34 16.35
CA LYS A 9 13.88 -1.04 14.92
C LYS A 9 13.02 0.21 14.77
N TYR A 10 13.65 1.33 14.44
CA TYR A 10 12.94 2.57 14.17
C TYR A 10 12.13 2.38 12.87
N HIS A 11 10.88 1.96 13.00
CA HIS A 11 9.94 1.92 11.90
C HIS A 11 9.44 3.35 11.68
N MET A 12 9.92 3.99 10.62
CA MET A 12 9.38 5.27 10.19
C MET A 12 8.12 4.98 9.38
N SER A 13 6.96 5.29 9.95
CA SER A 13 5.69 5.25 9.23
C SER A 13 5.50 6.56 8.49
N LEU A 14 5.19 6.47 7.19
CA LEU A 14 4.91 7.62 6.35
C LEU A 14 3.40 7.81 6.27
N SER A 15 2.94 9.00 6.63
CA SER A 15 1.53 9.37 6.49
C SER A 15 1.18 9.52 5.02
N ILE A 16 0.08 8.87 4.60
CA ILE A 16 -0.43 9.04 3.24
C ILE A 16 -1.81 9.65 3.26
N LYS A 17 -2.06 10.54 2.30
CA LYS A 17 -3.35 11.19 2.12
C LYS A 17 -3.85 10.95 0.69
N PRO A 18 -5.12 10.56 0.52
CA PRO A 18 -5.69 10.44 -0.80
C PRO A 18 -5.72 11.83 -1.46
N ASP A 19 -5.06 11.93 -2.60
CA ASP A 19 -5.01 13.13 -3.43
C ASP A 19 -6.05 13.01 -4.56
N THR A 20 -6.29 11.78 -5.05
CA THR A 20 -7.41 11.48 -5.96
C THR A 20 -7.97 10.08 -5.69
N LEU A 21 -9.26 10.02 -5.34
CA LEU A 21 -10.01 8.78 -5.09
C LEU A 21 -10.84 8.39 -6.34
N ALA A 22 -10.17 7.99 -7.42
CA ALA A 22 -10.87 7.46 -8.59
C ALA A 22 -10.90 5.92 -8.55
N LEU A 23 -11.66 5.36 -7.60
CA LEU A 23 -11.99 3.93 -7.54
C LEU A 23 -13.49 3.82 -7.24
N THR A 24 -14.29 3.79 -8.29
CA THR A 24 -15.76 3.89 -8.18
C THR A 24 -16.29 2.66 -7.44
N GLY A 25 -17.03 2.88 -6.36
CA GLY A 25 -17.59 1.78 -5.56
C GLY A 25 -16.61 1.15 -4.58
N SER A 26 -15.36 1.61 -4.51
CA SER A 26 -14.35 1.06 -3.59
C SER A 26 -13.67 2.15 -2.76
N SER A 27 -13.37 1.80 -1.51
CA SER A 27 -12.47 2.57 -0.66
C SER A 27 -11.09 1.96 -0.75
N VAL A 28 -10.06 2.80 -0.81
CA VAL A 28 -8.68 2.34 -0.73
C VAL A 28 -7.91 3.12 0.32
N SER A 29 -7.21 2.38 1.15
CA SER A 29 -6.22 2.88 2.07
C SER A 29 -4.90 2.18 1.81
N ALA A 30 -3.82 2.83 2.21
CA ALA A 30 -2.52 2.20 2.22
C ALA A 30 -1.71 2.68 3.43
N GLU A 31 -0.64 1.96 3.71
CA GLU A 31 0.34 2.27 4.74
C GLU A 31 1.71 2.06 4.14
N ILE A 32 2.63 2.98 4.41
CA ILE A 32 4.01 2.90 3.93
C ILE A 32 4.94 2.91 5.13
N ILE A 33 5.77 1.87 5.24
CA ILE A 33 6.76 1.71 6.30
C ILE A 33 8.13 1.61 5.65
N ARG A 34 9.07 2.43 6.12
CA ARG A 34 10.48 2.28 5.75
C ARG A 34 11.15 1.25 6.63
N ASP A 35 11.72 0.21 6.02
CA ASP A 35 12.55 -0.77 6.71
C ASP A 35 13.90 -0.14 7.04
N ALA A 36 14.24 -0.09 8.33
CA ALA A 36 15.51 0.49 8.80
C ALA A 36 16.73 -0.37 8.42
N THR A 37 16.52 -1.65 8.08
CA THR A 37 17.59 -2.63 7.83
C THR A 37 18.24 -2.41 6.46
N ASP A 38 17.42 -2.27 5.42
CA ASP A 38 17.88 -2.16 4.03
C ASP A 38 17.38 -0.87 3.35
N GLY A 39 16.64 -0.03 4.08
CA GLY A 39 16.07 1.22 3.58
C GLY A 39 14.85 1.03 2.68
N SER A 40 14.39 -0.21 2.45
CA SER A 40 13.26 -0.53 1.57
C SER A 40 11.95 0.05 2.10
N PHE A 41 10.97 0.21 1.20
CA PHE A 41 9.63 0.65 1.57
C PHE A 41 8.67 -0.52 1.43
N ALA A 42 8.07 -0.93 2.55
CA ALA A 42 6.94 -1.84 2.56
C ALA A 42 5.66 -1.01 2.41
N VAL A 43 4.87 -1.31 1.39
CA VAL A 43 3.59 -0.66 1.11
C VAL A 43 2.48 -1.69 1.27
N THR A 44 1.65 -1.52 2.29
CA THR A 44 0.47 -2.33 2.53
C THR A 44 -0.74 -1.59 1.97
N ILE A 45 -1.47 -2.21 1.06
CA ILE A 45 -2.67 -1.63 0.44
C ILE A 45 -3.87 -2.41 0.91
N PHE A 46 -4.97 -1.72 1.21
CA PHE A 46 -6.27 -2.31 1.49
C PHE A 46 -7.31 -1.73 0.54
N VAL A 47 -8.00 -2.60 -0.17
CA VAL A 47 -9.15 -2.26 -1.01
C VAL A 47 -10.40 -2.84 -0.37
N VAL A 48 -11.42 -2.01 -0.18
CA VAL A 48 -12.72 -2.38 0.39
C VAL A 48 -13.83 -1.98 -0.56
N HIS A 49 -14.58 -2.95 -1.06
CA HIS A 49 -15.70 -2.73 -1.99
C HIS A 49 -16.98 -2.37 -1.21
N LYS A 50 -17.64 -1.29 -1.61
CA LYS A 50 -18.93 -0.86 -1.06
C LYS A 50 -20.05 -1.54 -1.86
N THR A 51 -20.34 -2.79 -1.52
CA THR A 51 -21.63 -3.46 -1.78
C THR A 51 -22.09 -3.60 -3.25
N ASP A 52 -21.48 -4.53 -4.00
CA ASP A 52 -22.13 -5.15 -5.18
C ASP A 52 -21.94 -6.68 -5.32
N GLY A 53 -21.33 -7.34 -4.31
CA GLY A 53 -21.17 -8.80 -4.29
C GLY A 53 -20.01 -9.34 -5.15
N SER A 54 -19.25 -8.48 -5.83
CA SER A 54 -18.06 -8.90 -6.57
C SER A 54 -16.90 -9.16 -5.62
N ARG A 55 -16.26 -10.33 -5.75
CA ARG A 55 -15.06 -10.66 -4.97
C ARG A 55 -13.89 -9.78 -5.39
N VAL A 56 -13.30 -9.07 -4.44
CA VAL A 56 -12.03 -8.36 -4.56
C VAL A 56 -10.92 -9.38 -4.39
N LEU A 57 -10.09 -9.55 -5.43
CA LEU A 57 -8.89 -10.38 -5.35
C LEU A 57 -7.68 -9.46 -5.28
N GLY A 58 -6.78 -9.69 -4.33
CA GLY A 58 -5.62 -8.81 -4.19
C GLY A 58 -4.63 -8.92 -5.36
N LYS A 59 -4.67 -10.00 -6.16
CA LYS A 59 -3.89 -10.11 -7.41
C LYS A 59 -4.22 -9.02 -8.44
N ASP A 60 -5.38 -8.38 -8.32
CA ASP A 60 -5.83 -7.31 -9.21
C ASP A 60 -5.33 -5.93 -8.76
N ILE A 61 -4.68 -5.86 -7.59
CA ILE A 61 -4.05 -4.66 -7.05
C ILE A 61 -2.66 -4.52 -7.66
N LYS A 62 -2.36 -3.33 -8.20
CA LYS A 62 -1.01 -2.94 -8.59
C LYS A 62 -0.61 -1.68 -7.85
N ALA A 63 0.66 -1.56 -7.52
CA ALA A 63 1.22 -0.41 -6.81
C ALA A 63 2.43 0.14 -7.57
N ARG A 64 2.53 1.47 -7.63
CA ARG A 64 3.73 2.18 -8.08
C ARG A 64 4.06 3.27 -7.08
N LEU A 65 5.33 3.38 -6.74
CA LEU A 65 5.84 4.36 -5.79
C LEU A 65 6.77 5.30 -6.54
N GLN A 66 6.59 6.62 -6.40
CA GLN A 66 7.45 7.63 -7.03
C GLN A 66 8.19 8.45 -5.99
N ASP A 67 9.41 8.87 -6.32
CA ASP A 67 10.23 9.78 -5.53
C ASP A 67 9.81 11.25 -5.73
N ILE A 68 10.40 12.17 -4.96
CA ILE A 68 10.14 13.62 -5.09
C ILE A 68 10.54 14.21 -6.47
N ASN A 69 11.35 13.50 -7.25
CA ASN A 69 11.76 13.91 -8.59
C ASN A 69 10.86 13.31 -9.68
N GLY A 70 9.85 12.52 -9.31
CA GLY A 70 8.94 11.84 -10.23
C GLY A 70 9.47 10.51 -10.79
N ASN A 71 10.60 10.00 -10.29
CA ASN A 71 11.13 8.70 -10.70
C ASN A 71 10.39 7.57 -9.97
N GLU A 72 10.05 6.50 -10.69
CA GLU A 72 9.48 5.30 -10.07
C GLU A 72 10.55 4.51 -9.30
N LEU A 73 10.24 4.17 -8.05
CA LEU A 73 11.07 3.29 -7.24
C LEU A 73 10.94 1.85 -7.76
N LYS A 74 12.06 1.15 -7.82
CA LYS A 74 12.10 -0.24 -8.28
C LYS A 74 11.31 -1.14 -7.32
N LEU A 75 10.30 -1.83 -7.83
CA LEU A 75 9.63 -2.88 -7.08
C LEU A 75 10.57 -4.09 -6.91
N LEU A 76 10.73 -4.55 -5.67
CA LEU A 76 11.53 -5.70 -5.28
C LEU A 76 10.67 -6.95 -5.22
N ASP A 77 9.57 -6.88 -4.47
CA ASP A 77 8.68 -8.02 -4.23
C ASP A 77 7.26 -7.65 -4.63
N TYR A 78 6.65 -8.52 -5.45
CA TYR A 78 5.21 -8.53 -5.65
C TYR A 78 4.55 -9.33 -4.52
N PRO A 79 3.29 -9.04 -4.17
CA PRO A 79 2.55 -9.94 -3.31
C PRO A 79 2.41 -11.31 -4.02
N GLU A 80 3.08 -12.33 -3.49
CA GLU A 80 2.93 -13.69 -3.99
C GLU A 80 1.64 -14.31 -3.45
N GLY A 81 0.86 -14.94 -4.34
CA GLY A 81 -0.28 -15.78 -3.98
C GLY A 81 -1.66 -15.12 -4.03
N VAL A 82 -2.68 -15.90 -3.67
CA VAL A 82 -4.04 -15.39 -3.47
C VAL A 82 -4.02 -14.55 -2.21
N LEU A 83 -3.96 -13.24 -2.38
CA LEU A 83 -4.08 -12.29 -1.29
C LEU A 83 -5.45 -12.48 -0.61
N PRO A 84 -5.49 -13.06 0.60
CA PRO A 84 -6.73 -13.49 1.21
C PRO A 84 -7.55 -12.29 1.65
N GLU A 85 -8.86 -12.45 1.60
CA GLU A 85 -9.79 -11.52 2.22
C GLU A 85 -9.45 -11.36 3.70
N THR A 86 -9.47 -10.13 4.19
CA THR A 86 -9.16 -9.87 5.59
C THR A 86 -10.47 -9.83 6.38
N GLY A 87 -10.63 -10.71 7.37
CA GLY A 87 -11.69 -10.57 8.38
C GLY A 87 -13.09 -11.06 8.00
N GLY A 88 -13.23 -12.08 7.15
CA GLY A 88 -14.54 -12.72 6.89
C GLY A 88 -15.49 -11.87 6.03
N SER A 89 -14.94 -10.96 5.23
CA SER A 89 -15.66 -9.96 4.43
C SER A 89 -16.44 -10.49 3.20
N LEU A 90 -16.64 -11.80 3.05
CA LEU A 90 -17.38 -12.43 1.93
C LEU A 90 -16.91 -12.02 0.51
N GLY A 91 -15.67 -11.57 0.35
CA GLY A 91 -15.14 -11.05 -0.91
C GLY A 91 -15.01 -9.56 -0.98
N MET A 92 -15.43 -8.81 0.04
CA MET A 92 -15.51 -7.35 -0.06
C MET A 92 -14.20 -6.64 0.29
N SER A 93 -13.15 -7.35 0.69
CA SER A 93 -11.85 -6.74 0.95
C SER A 93 -10.70 -7.57 0.41
N ALA A 94 -9.65 -6.91 -0.04
CA ALA A 94 -8.36 -7.52 -0.31
C ALA A 94 -7.24 -6.61 0.17
N HIS A 95 -6.13 -7.21 0.54
CA HIS A 95 -4.91 -6.47 0.84
C HIS A 95 -3.79 -6.89 -0.10
N GLY A 96 -2.81 -6.03 -0.34
CA GLY A 96 -1.59 -6.37 -1.08
C GLY A 96 -0.38 -5.74 -0.43
N ILE A 97 0.70 -6.51 -0.28
CA ILE A 97 1.96 -6.05 0.31
C ILE A 97 3.00 -5.99 -0.79
N PHE A 98 3.55 -4.81 -1.01
CA PHE A 98 4.56 -4.53 -2.03
C PHE A 98 5.83 -4.05 -1.35
N ARG A 99 7.00 -4.52 -1.80
CA ARG A 99 8.28 -3.98 -1.32
C ARG A 99 8.99 -3.24 -2.43
N PHE A 100 9.29 -1.98 -2.19
CA PHE A 100 10.05 -1.13 -3.12
C PHE A 100 11.46 -0.92 -2.60
N LYS A 101 12.40 -0.81 -3.52
CA LYS A 101 13.80 -0.57 -3.22
C LYS A 101 13.95 0.77 -2.52
N GLY A 102 14.68 0.74 -1.41
CA GLY A 102 15.09 1.94 -0.71
C GLY A 102 16.11 2.70 -1.53
N GLU A 103 15.73 3.87 -2.03
CA GLU A 103 16.66 4.82 -2.63
C GLU A 103 17.05 5.89 -1.61
N LYS A 104 18.10 6.66 -1.92
CA LYS A 104 18.50 7.83 -1.10
C LYS A 104 17.42 8.93 -1.07
N VAL A 105 16.47 8.87 -2.00
CA VAL A 105 15.40 9.83 -2.18
C VAL A 105 14.11 9.25 -1.59
N LEU A 106 13.41 10.06 -0.79
CA LEU A 106 12.16 9.66 -0.16
C LEU A 106 11.00 9.63 -1.19
N PRO A 107 10.02 8.72 -1.00
CA PRO A 107 8.85 8.65 -1.85
C PRO A 107 7.93 9.86 -1.61
N SER A 108 7.27 10.31 -2.68
CA SER A 108 6.37 11.47 -2.69
C SER A 108 4.94 11.10 -3.09
N LEU A 109 4.79 10.12 -3.98
CA LEU A 109 3.50 9.70 -4.52
C LEU A 109 3.37 8.18 -4.55
N LEU A 110 2.20 7.70 -4.16
CA LEU A 110 1.78 6.32 -4.32
C LEU A 110 0.60 6.25 -5.29
N PHE A 111 0.73 5.39 -6.30
CA PHE A 111 -0.33 5.08 -7.25
C PHE A 111 -0.81 3.66 -7.01
N ILE A 112 -2.11 3.50 -6.86
CA ILE A 112 -2.76 2.22 -6.65
C ILE A 112 -3.72 1.99 -7.80
N THR A 113 -3.50 0.92 -8.56
CA THR A 113 -4.40 0.52 -9.64
C THR A 113 -5.19 -0.70 -9.22
N TYR A 114 -6.51 -0.64 -9.37
CA TYR A 114 -7.42 -1.74 -9.11
C TYR A 114 -8.50 -1.76 -10.19
N GLN A 115 -8.69 -2.91 -10.85
CA GLN A 115 -9.66 -3.09 -11.95
C GLN A 115 -9.56 -2.02 -13.07
N GLY A 116 -8.33 -1.57 -13.39
CA GLY A 116 -8.09 -0.55 -14.41
C GLY A 116 -8.35 0.89 -13.97
N GLN A 117 -8.87 1.10 -12.76
CA GLN A 117 -9.01 2.40 -12.14
C GLN A 117 -7.79 2.70 -11.27
N GLN A 118 -7.45 3.98 -11.09
CA GLN A 118 -6.24 4.40 -10.37
C GLN A 118 -6.55 5.45 -9.30
N ALA A 119 -6.14 5.17 -8.07
CA ALA A 119 -6.07 6.15 -6.99
C ALA A 119 -4.65 6.71 -6.85
N ARG A 120 -4.56 8.00 -6.52
CA ARG A 120 -3.29 8.70 -6.24
C ARG A 120 -3.28 9.15 -4.79
N PHE A 121 -2.17 8.91 -4.12
CA PHE A 121 -1.93 9.31 -2.72
C PHE A 121 -0.67 10.16 -2.66
N ALA A 122 -0.79 11.31 -2.01
CA ALA A 122 0.36 12.10 -1.60
C ALA A 122 0.94 11.49 -0.32
N ILE A 123 2.27 11.43 -0.25
CA ILE A 123 3.00 10.93 0.91
C ILE A 123 3.58 12.13 1.63
N ASP A 124 3.06 12.39 2.83
CA ASP A 124 3.56 13.44 3.69
C ASP A 124 4.80 12.93 4.44
N GLN A 125 5.89 13.67 4.29
CA GLN A 125 7.18 13.42 4.94
C GLN A 125 7.29 14.28 6.20
N GLU A 126 6.34 14.15 7.12
CA GLU A 126 6.43 14.80 8.45
C GLU A 126 7.56 14.21 9.30
#